data_AF-A0A5D2UM70-F1
#
_entry.id   AF-A0A5D2UM70-F1
#
_cell.length_a   1.000
_cell.length_b   1.000
_cell.length_c   1.000
_cell.angle_alpha   90.00
_cell.angle_beta   90.00
_cell.angle_gamma   90.00
#
_symmetry.space_group_name_H-M   'P 1'
#
loop_
_entity.id
_entity.type
_entity.pdbx_description
1 polymer ?
#
loop_
_entity_poly.entity_id
_entity_poly.type
_entity_poly.pdbx_seq_one_letter_code
_entity_poly.pdbx_strand_id
1 'polypeptide(L)'
;MCPVRSDPIHRFHSLPLDHFDRLPDSLLLLIFNKIGDVKALGRCCLVSRRFHSLVPQVDNVLVRVDCVISDDDSSPSSSSSDKSRPAGPFSNFLRLVFGGIVKPLQALGQFLGPKRSLLNETVNAPSSSSSVGRGADDDDAEMGQAGVTHHSPTQVLRNFSEIRFLRIELPSGELGIDDGVLLKWRADFGSTLDNCIILGAASVINDVHSQVSEYGNDGFCSNNSITGNGDDNGSIPESFYTNGGLKLRVFWTISSLIAASSRHYLLQPIIAEHRTLDTLVLTDADGQGVLRMNRDQLEELRVKPLLASSASKRTQVPALNMRLWYAPHLELPNGVVLKGATLVAIRPSEQSASRKEVSDASWLSTAFEEPYGTAAKMLIKRRTYCLEMNSF
;
A
#
# COMPACT_ATOMS: atom_id res chain seq x y z
N MET A 1 -47.03 64.61 -28.74
CA MET A 1 -45.73 63.95 -28.99
C MET A 1 -45.59 62.78 -28.03
N CYS A 2 -44.77 61.78 -28.37
CA CYS A 2 -44.83 60.44 -27.75
C CYS A 2 -44.18 60.37 -26.35
N PRO A 3 -44.59 59.40 -25.50
CA PRO A 3 -43.87 59.11 -24.26
C PRO A 3 -42.52 58.44 -24.55
N VAL A 4 -41.46 58.87 -23.86
CA VAL A 4 -40.15 58.21 -23.93
C VAL A 4 -40.16 56.99 -23.01
N ARG A 5 -40.14 55.80 -23.60
CA ARG A 5 -39.99 54.53 -22.90
C ARG A 5 -38.50 54.24 -22.73
N SER A 6 -38.01 54.33 -21.49
CA SER A 6 -36.66 53.90 -21.12
C SER A 6 -36.70 52.44 -20.65
N ASP A 7 -36.32 51.49 -21.49
CA ASP A 7 -36.33 50.08 -21.11
C ASP A 7 -35.27 49.77 -20.03
N PRO A 8 -35.59 48.92 -19.03
CA PRO A 8 -34.58 48.38 -18.15
C PRO A 8 -33.69 47.42 -18.94
N ILE A 9 -32.41 47.77 -19.12
CA ILE A 9 -31.44 46.90 -19.77
C ILE A 9 -31.27 45.65 -18.89
N HIS A 10 -31.97 44.58 -19.24
CA HIS A 10 -31.69 43.24 -18.74
C HIS A 10 -30.28 42.83 -19.19
N ARG A 11 -29.28 43.16 -18.36
CA ARG A 11 -28.02 42.43 -18.34
C ARG A 11 -28.30 41.03 -17.83
N PHE A 12 -28.76 40.17 -18.74
CA PHE A 12 -28.66 38.74 -18.59
C PHE A 12 -27.17 38.39 -18.53
N HIS A 13 -26.58 38.50 -17.33
CA HIS A 13 -25.38 37.75 -17.01
C HIS A 13 -25.74 36.29 -17.25
N SER A 14 -25.22 35.71 -18.33
CA SER A 14 -25.24 34.28 -18.53
C SER A 14 -24.56 33.68 -17.31
N LEU A 15 -25.32 32.99 -16.45
CA LEU A 15 -24.72 32.21 -15.37
C LEU A 15 -23.68 31.27 -16.00
N PRO A 16 -22.52 31.04 -15.35
CA PRO A 16 -21.57 30.05 -15.81
C PRO A 16 -22.27 28.70 -16.00
N LEU A 17 -22.52 28.36 -17.26
CA LEU A 17 -23.24 27.15 -17.64
C LEU A 17 -22.34 25.96 -17.35
N ASP A 18 -22.69 25.14 -16.35
CA ASP A 18 -21.94 23.94 -16.08
C ASP A 18 -21.94 23.05 -17.34
N HIS A 19 -20.74 22.71 -17.81
CA HIS A 19 -20.56 21.87 -18.97
C HIS A 19 -20.75 20.38 -18.64
N PHE A 20 -20.65 19.98 -17.36
CA PHE A 20 -20.97 18.62 -16.91
C PHE A 20 -22.47 18.30 -17.03
N ASP A 21 -23.36 19.30 -16.92
CA ASP A 21 -24.81 19.13 -17.17
C ASP A 21 -25.14 18.74 -18.63
N ARG A 22 -24.20 18.93 -19.57
CA ARG A 22 -24.35 18.54 -20.98
C ARG A 22 -23.83 17.14 -21.29
N LEU A 23 -23.04 16.54 -20.39
CA LEU A 23 -22.51 15.19 -20.57
C LEU A 23 -23.55 14.15 -20.11
N PRO A 24 -23.71 13.00 -20.79
CA PRO A 24 -24.45 11.86 -20.24
C PRO A 24 -23.76 11.25 -19.01
N ASP A 25 -24.53 10.60 -18.12
CA ASP A 25 -24.00 9.97 -16.90
C ASP A 25 -22.91 8.92 -17.19
N SER A 26 -23.00 8.20 -18.32
CA SER A 26 -21.97 7.25 -18.76
C SER A 26 -20.60 7.90 -19.03
N LEU A 27 -20.56 9.17 -19.45
CA LEU A 27 -19.32 9.92 -19.60
C LEU A 27 -18.81 10.43 -18.24
N LEU A 28 -19.70 10.78 -17.32
CA LEU A 28 -19.30 11.14 -15.94
C LEU A 28 -18.69 9.93 -15.22
N LEU A 29 -19.31 8.75 -15.31
CA LEU A 29 -18.77 7.50 -14.78
C LEU A 29 -17.40 7.17 -15.40
N LEU A 30 -17.23 7.33 -16.71
CA LEU A 30 -15.93 7.16 -17.37
C LEU A 30 -14.87 8.14 -16.82
N ILE A 31 -15.24 9.39 -16.55
CA ILE A 31 -14.35 10.39 -15.94
C ILE A 31 -13.99 9.98 -14.49
N PHE A 32 -14.97 9.58 -13.68
CA PHE A 32 -14.72 9.13 -12.29
C PHE A 32 -13.84 7.87 -12.25
N ASN A 33 -14.05 6.91 -13.15
CA ASN A 33 -13.19 5.72 -13.31
C ASN A 33 -11.76 6.06 -13.76
N LYS A 34 -11.50 7.24 -14.33
CA LYS A 34 -10.15 7.78 -14.61
C LYS A 34 -9.55 8.56 -13.44
N ILE A 35 -10.37 9.08 -12.53
CA ILE A 35 -9.90 9.68 -11.27
C ILE A 35 -9.42 8.57 -10.33
N GLY A 36 -10.29 7.62 -10.01
CA GLY A 36 -9.99 6.41 -9.21
C GLY A 36 -9.62 6.65 -7.73
N ASP A 37 -8.79 7.64 -7.42
CA ASP A 37 -8.37 7.97 -6.05
C ASP A 37 -9.58 8.31 -5.18
N VAL A 38 -9.73 7.57 -4.07
CA VAL A 38 -10.92 7.62 -3.23
C VAL A 38 -11.13 8.98 -2.55
N LYS A 39 -10.06 9.78 -2.36
CA LYS A 39 -10.12 11.13 -1.77
C LYS A 39 -10.46 12.19 -2.80
N ALA A 40 -10.05 12.01 -4.06
CA ALA A 40 -10.52 12.80 -5.19
C ALA A 40 -12.00 12.49 -5.50
N LEU A 41 -12.39 11.22 -5.54
CA LEU A 41 -13.79 10.80 -5.69
C LEU A 41 -14.68 11.31 -4.56
N GLY A 42 -14.24 11.22 -3.29
CA GLY A 42 -14.95 11.80 -2.16
C GLY A 42 -15.16 13.32 -2.27
N ARG A 43 -14.24 14.06 -2.90
CA ARG A 43 -14.43 15.48 -3.24
C ARG A 43 -15.41 15.68 -4.40
N CYS A 44 -15.42 14.79 -5.40
CA CYS A 44 -16.45 14.82 -6.46
C CYS A 44 -17.88 14.67 -5.90
N CYS A 45 -18.08 13.84 -4.87
CA CYS A 45 -19.37 13.69 -4.18
C CYS A 45 -19.92 14.99 -3.54
N LEU A 46 -19.09 16.02 -3.37
CA LEU A 46 -19.47 17.31 -2.79
C LEU A 46 -19.85 18.37 -3.86
N VAL A 47 -19.59 18.10 -5.14
CA VAL A 47 -19.80 19.08 -6.23
C VAL A 47 -21.29 19.24 -6.57
N SER A 48 -22.03 18.13 -6.70
CA SER A 48 -23.45 18.16 -7.02
C SER A 48 -24.15 16.87 -6.57
N ARG A 49 -25.48 16.92 -6.41
CA ARG A 49 -26.31 15.73 -6.13
C ARG A 49 -26.13 14.63 -7.19
N ARG A 50 -25.91 15.01 -8.45
CA ARG A 50 -25.69 14.11 -9.58
C ARG A 50 -24.34 13.41 -9.50
N PHE A 51 -23.28 14.12 -9.08
CA PHE A 51 -21.98 13.49 -8.84
C PHE A 51 -22.05 12.57 -7.63
N HIS A 52 -22.71 13.01 -6.54
CA HIS A 52 -22.95 12.21 -5.34
C HIS A 52 -23.65 10.87 -5.62
N SER A 53 -24.61 10.83 -6.54
CA SER A 53 -25.29 9.58 -6.94
C SER A 53 -24.49 8.69 -7.88
N LEU A 54 -23.52 9.23 -8.63
CA LEU A 54 -22.76 8.50 -9.66
C LEU A 54 -21.42 7.97 -9.16
N VAL A 55 -20.72 8.69 -8.28
CA VAL A 55 -19.42 8.26 -7.74
C VAL A 55 -19.47 6.90 -7.01
N PRO A 56 -20.53 6.51 -6.26
CA PRO A 56 -20.70 5.16 -5.73
C PRO A 56 -20.69 4.01 -6.76
N GLN A 57 -20.93 4.33 -8.04
CA GLN A 57 -21.05 3.37 -9.15
C GLN A 57 -19.76 3.24 -9.98
N VAL A 58 -18.62 3.78 -9.50
CA VAL A 58 -17.33 3.57 -10.17
C VAL A 58 -16.90 2.10 -10.13
N ASP A 59 -16.22 1.66 -11.19
CA ASP A 59 -15.68 0.30 -11.27
C ASP A 59 -14.20 0.21 -10.85
N ASN A 60 -13.51 1.36 -10.76
CA ASN A 60 -12.08 1.46 -10.49
C ASN A 60 -11.82 2.37 -9.29
N VAL A 61 -11.25 1.83 -8.21
CA VAL A 61 -10.96 2.57 -6.97
C VAL A 61 -9.50 2.37 -6.55
N LEU A 62 -8.84 3.48 -6.22
CA LEU A 62 -7.51 3.53 -5.60
C LEU A 62 -7.62 4.06 -4.17
N VAL A 63 -7.17 3.26 -3.20
CA VAL A 63 -7.09 3.65 -1.78
C VAL A 63 -5.62 3.82 -1.39
N ARG A 64 -5.22 5.06 -1.09
CA ARG A 64 -3.92 5.40 -0.53
C ARG A 64 -3.99 5.49 1.00
N VAL A 65 -3.13 4.72 1.67
CA VAL A 65 -3.12 4.58 3.14
C VAL A 65 -2.02 5.49 3.73
N ASP A 66 -2.37 6.75 3.98
CA ASP A 66 -1.40 7.78 4.42
C ASP A 66 -0.80 7.52 5.82
N CYS A 67 -1.45 6.72 6.66
CA CYS A 67 -1.18 6.67 8.10
C CYS A 67 -1.42 5.29 8.73
N VAL A 68 -0.51 4.92 9.63
CA VAL A 68 -0.52 3.70 10.43
C VAL A 68 -0.99 4.10 11.83
N ILE A 69 -2.30 3.97 12.12
CA ILE A 69 -2.80 4.23 13.49
C ILE A 69 -2.13 3.22 14.43
N SER A 70 -1.43 3.73 15.43
CA SER A 70 -0.99 2.94 16.57
C SER A 70 -1.97 3.19 17.71
N ASP A 71 -2.74 2.17 18.07
CA ASP A 71 -3.40 2.14 19.37
C ASP A 71 -2.28 2.11 20.43
N ASP A 72 -2.10 3.22 21.14
CA ASP A 72 -1.20 3.35 22.29
C ASP A 72 -2.06 3.56 23.52
N ASP A 73 -2.41 2.45 24.19
CA ASP A 73 -3.40 2.35 25.27
C ASP A 73 -3.04 3.22 26.48
N SER A 74 -3.33 4.51 26.36
CA SER A 74 -3.08 5.53 27.38
C SER A 74 -4.24 5.57 28.37
N SER A 75 -4.39 4.52 29.17
CA SER A 75 -5.36 4.46 30.28
C SER A 75 -4.88 3.59 31.44
N PRO A 76 -5.00 4.06 32.70
CA PRO A 76 -4.55 3.31 33.88
C PRO A 76 -5.54 2.19 34.26
N SER A 77 -5.05 1.25 35.06
CA SER A 77 -5.79 0.05 35.48
C SER A 77 -7.01 0.34 36.37
N SER A 78 -8.19 -0.13 35.95
CA SER A 78 -9.26 -0.55 36.88
C SER A 78 -10.12 -1.63 36.26
N SER A 79 -10.79 -2.45 37.08
CA SER A 79 -11.45 -3.69 36.68
C SER A 79 -12.98 -3.63 36.83
N SER A 80 -13.72 -4.00 35.79
CA SER A 80 -15.02 -4.70 35.93
C SER A 80 -15.48 -5.29 34.60
N SER A 81 -16.40 -6.26 34.67
CA SER A 81 -17.06 -6.91 33.55
C SER A 81 -18.46 -6.35 33.31
N ASP A 82 -18.89 -6.16 32.06
CA ASP A 82 -19.94 -7.00 31.44
C ASP A 82 -20.04 -6.76 29.90
N LYS A 83 -20.98 -7.44 29.23
CA LYS A 83 -21.19 -7.54 27.78
C LYS A 83 -21.33 -6.18 27.05
N SER A 84 -20.77 -6.08 25.84
CA SER A 84 -21.57 -6.06 24.61
C SER A 84 -20.74 -6.14 23.31
N ARG A 85 -21.40 -6.56 22.22
CA ARG A 85 -21.12 -6.35 20.76
C ARG A 85 -19.66 -6.13 20.31
N PRO A 86 -19.06 -7.04 19.50
CA PRO A 86 -17.78 -6.77 18.87
C PRO A 86 -17.90 -5.72 17.75
N ALA A 87 -17.41 -4.51 18.02
CA ALA A 87 -17.06 -3.56 16.96
C ALA A 87 -15.81 -4.07 16.20
N GLY A 88 -15.71 -3.77 14.90
CA GLY A 88 -14.72 -4.39 14.00
C GLY A 88 -13.25 -4.04 14.31
N PRO A 89 -12.38 -5.00 14.64
CA PRO A 89 -11.02 -4.73 15.15
C PRO A 89 -9.99 -4.59 14.02
N PHE A 90 -9.88 -3.40 13.41
CA PHE A 90 -8.90 -3.13 12.33
C PHE A 90 -7.62 -2.39 12.77
N SER A 91 -7.59 -1.72 13.92
CA SER A 91 -6.47 -0.83 14.29
C SER A 91 -5.23 -1.58 14.81
N ASN A 92 -5.44 -2.48 15.79
CA ASN A 92 -4.40 -3.16 16.58
C ASN A 92 -3.45 -4.14 15.84
N PHE A 93 -3.50 -4.29 14.51
CA PHE A 93 -2.53 -5.14 13.77
C PHE A 93 -1.32 -4.36 13.22
N LEU A 94 -1.50 -3.05 13.02
CA LEU A 94 -0.52 -2.17 12.39
C LEU A 94 0.82 -2.12 13.15
N ARG A 95 0.80 -2.18 14.48
CA ARG A 95 1.98 -2.06 15.35
C ARG A 95 2.95 -3.26 15.30
N LEU A 96 2.49 -4.44 14.89
CA LEU A 96 3.31 -5.66 14.80
C LEU A 96 3.94 -5.87 13.41
N VAL A 97 3.62 -4.98 12.46
CA VAL A 97 3.99 -5.10 11.04
C VAL A 97 4.78 -3.87 10.58
N PHE A 98 4.41 -2.66 11.02
CA PHE A 98 5.10 -1.41 10.67
C PHE A 98 6.12 -0.98 11.74
N GLY A 99 6.86 -1.94 12.31
CA GLY A 99 7.79 -1.74 13.44
C GLY A 99 9.15 -1.14 13.07
N GLY A 100 9.18 0.07 12.51
CA GLY A 100 10.40 0.81 12.15
C GLY A 100 10.56 2.13 12.94
N ILE A 101 11.75 2.42 13.46
CA ILE A 101 11.97 3.54 14.40
C ILE A 101 12.26 4.86 13.67
N VAL A 102 11.34 5.83 13.79
CA VAL A 102 11.65 7.27 13.71
C VAL A 102 10.90 8.02 14.81
N LYS A 103 11.53 9.04 15.40
CA LYS A 103 10.92 9.90 16.45
C LYS A 103 10.32 11.17 15.84
N PRO A 104 9.22 11.72 16.39
CA PRO A 104 8.54 12.87 15.81
C PRO A 104 9.29 14.19 16.07
N LEU A 105 9.40 15.03 15.04
CA LEU A 105 9.77 16.45 15.19
C LEU A 105 8.51 17.30 15.33
N GLN A 106 8.13 17.60 16.58
CA GLN A 106 7.12 18.61 16.88
C GLN A 106 7.71 20.02 16.68
N ALA A 107 7.62 20.59 15.48
CA ALA A 107 8.00 21.99 15.24
C ALA A 107 7.32 22.60 14.00
N LEU A 108 6.14 23.21 14.16
CA LEU A 108 5.69 24.36 13.34
C LEU A 108 4.50 25.09 13.99
N GLY A 109 4.76 25.74 15.12
CA GLY A 109 3.87 26.75 15.68
C GLY A 109 4.28 28.16 15.26
N GLN A 110 3.29 29.05 15.13
CA GLN A 110 3.41 30.51 15.02
C GLN A 110 4.05 31.10 13.74
N PHE A 111 3.20 31.53 12.80
CA PHE A 111 3.36 32.86 12.21
C PHE A 111 1.97 33.47 11.87
N LEU A 112 1.89 34.81 11.88
CA LEU A 112 0.74 35.65 11.50
C LEU A 112 -0.58 35.52 12.29
N GLY A 113 -0.73 36.41 13.27
CA GLY A 113 -2.00 37.08 13.57
C GLY A 113 -1.75 38.59 13.77
N PRO A 114 -2.76 39.46 13.58
CA PRO A 114 -2.83 40.67 14.41
C PRO A 114 -4.25 41.17 14.81
N LYS A 115 -4.56 41.06 16.11
CA LYS A 115 -5.08 42.12 17.03
C LYS A 115 -6.33 43.01 16.71
N ARG A 116 -7.33 42.88 17.61
CA ARG A 116 -7.95 43.91 18.53
C ARG A 116 -9.17 44.81 18.14
N SER A 117 -10.24 44.68 18.96
CA SER A 117 -11.14 45.70 19.58
C SER A 117 -11.96 44.94 20.69
N LEU A 118 -12.32 45.35 21.93
CA LEU A 118 -12.77 46.61 22.58
C LEU A 118 -14.24 46.97 22.25
N LEU A 119 -15.22 47.29 23.13
CA LEU A 119 -15.45 47.46 24.62
C LEU A 119 -17.01 47.56 24.86
N ASN A 120 -17.73 47.50 26.02
CA ASN A 120 -17.57 47.14 27.46
C ASN A 120 -18.99 46.88 28.12
N GLU A 121 -19.06 46.59 29.45
CA GLU A 121 -20.15 46.85 30.48
C GLU A 121 -21.67 46.59 30.18
N THR A 122 -22.48 45.80 30.93
CA THR A 122 -23.08 45.91 32.31
C THR A 122 -24.09 47.09 32.50
N VAL A 123 -25.27 47.01 33.18
CA VAL A 123 -25.60 46.76 34.63
C VAL A 123 -27.16 46.67 34.86
N ASN A 124 -27.65 45.98 35.94
CA ASN A 124 -29.01 46.05 36.60
C ASN A 124 -30.27 45.47 35.89
N ALA A 125 -31.38 45.02 36.55
CA ALA A 125 -31.76 44.68 37.96
C ALA A 125 -33.11 43.81 37.99
N PRO A 126 -33.59 43.24 39.12
CA PRO A 126 -34.40 41.99 39.12
C PRO A 126 -35.82 41.98 39.80
N SER A 127 -36.56 40.85 39.66
CA SER A 127 -37.53 40.34 40.67
C SER A 127 -38.02 38.87 40.49
N SER A 128 -37.83 38.03 41.53
CA SER A 128 -38.70 36.90 42.03
C SER A 128 -39.20 35.79 41.06
N SER A 129 -38.63 34.57 41.04
CA SER A 129 -38.98 33.36 41.85
C SER A 129 -40.27 32.60 41.43
N SER A 130 -40.37 31.27 41.30
CA SER A 130 -39.57 30.11 41.79
C SER A 130 -39.55 28.97 40.70
N SER A 131 -38.96 27.76 40.82
CA SER A 131 -38.60 26.93 41.98
C SER A 131 -37.48 25.89 41.74
N VAL A 132 -36.69 25.65 42.81
CA VAL A 132 -35.94 24.42 43.21
C VAL A 132 -35.27 23.53 42.13
N GLY A 133 -33.94 23.57 42.07
CA GLY A 133 -33.06 22.52 41.54
C GLY A 133 -31.59 22.87 41.83
N ARG A 134 -30.80 21.98 42.44
CA ARG A 134 -29.39 22.23 42.79
C ARG A 134 -28.44 21.72 41.70
N GLY A 135 -27.34 22.43 41.47
CA GLY A 135 -26.26 22.03 40.56
C GLY A 135 -24.86 22.39 41.08
N ALA A 136 -23.86 21.96 40.33
CA ALA A 136 -22.46 22.38 40.26
C ALA A 136 -21.89 21.55 39.07
N ASP A 137 -21.75 22.09 37.87
CA ASP A 137 -20.81 23.14 37.41
C ASP A 137 -19.39 22.58 37.24
N ASP A 138 -19.05 22.25 35.99
CA ASP A 138 -17.78 22.56 35.34
C ASP A 138 -17.97 22.39 33.81
N ASP A 139 -18.34 23.47 33.12
CA ASP A 139 -18.41 23.54 31.66
C ASP A 139 -17.03 24.00 31.12
N ASP A 140 -16.23 23.08 30.59
CA ASP A 140 -15.00 23.44 29.87
C ASP A 140 -15.16 23.26 28.35
N ALA A 141 -15.14 24.37 27.63
CA ALA A 141 -15.50 24.46 26.22
C ALA A 141 -14.27 24.49 25.30
N GLU A 142 -13.35 23.54 25.46
CA GLU A 142 -12.15 23.43 24.61
C GLU A 142 -12.46 23.04 23.16
N MET A 143 -12.67 24.08 22.35
CA MET A 143 -12.18 24.24 20.98
C MET A 143 -11.93 22.93 20.20
N GLY A 144 -12.99 22.37 19.61
CA GLY A 144 -12.94 21.10 18.89
C GLY A 144 -11.82 21.04 17.84
N GLN A 145 -10.81 20.21 18.13
CA GLN A 145 -9.83 19.80 17.13
C GLN A 145 -10.57 19.16 15.95
N ALA A 146 -10.27 19.61 14.73
CA ALA A 146 -10.69 18.93 13.52
C ALA A 146 -9.87 17.63 13.35
N GLY A 147 -10.13 16.66 14.23
CA GLY A 147 -9.47 15.36 14.23
C GLY A 147 -9.66 14.70 12.87
N VAL A 148 -8.53 14.40 12.20
CA VAL A 148 -8.56 13.75 10.89
C VAL A 148 -9.19 12.38 11.08
N THR A 149 -10.38 12.17 10.51
CA THR A 149 -11.11 10.91 10.65
C THR A 149 -10.43 9.83 9.80
N HIS A 150 -9.47 9.14 10.42
CA HIS A 150 -8.69 8.08 9.81
C HIS A 150 -9.53 6.81 9.62
N HIS A 151 -10.41 6.85 8.61
CA HIS A 151 -11.26 5.73 8.23
C HIS A 151 -10.43 4.55 7.70
N SER A 152 -10.75 3.32 8.14
CA SER A 152 -10.10 2.13 7.58
C SER A 152 -10.52 1.91 6.12
N PRO A 153 -9.71 1.25 5.28
CA PRO A 153 -10.07 0.98 3.88
C PRO A 153 -11.47 0.37 3.72
N THR A 154 -11.83 -0.60 4.58
CA THR A 154 -13.17 -1.22 4.62
C THR A 154 -14.29 -0.21 4.88
N GLN A 155 -14.08 0.78 5.77
CA GLN A 155 -15.09 1.82 6.04
C GLN A 155 -15.30 2.74 4.84
N VAL A 156 -14.23 3.09 4.12
CA VAL A 156 -14.31 3.98 2.96
C VAL A 156 -14.93 3.26 1.76
N LEU A 157 -14.52 2.01 1.50
CA LEU A 157 -14.95 1.21 0.35
C LEU A 157 -16.43 0.87 0.36
N ARG A 158 -17.06 0.72 1.54
CA ARG A 158 -18.52 0.49 1.70
C ARG A 158 -19.44 1.50 0.99
N ASN A 159 -18.94 2.67 0.62
CA ASN A 159 -19.69 3.68 -0.14
C ASN A 159 -19.74 3.39 -1.65
N PHE A 160 -19.16 2.27 -2.11
CA PHE A 160 -19.05 1.91 -3.53
C PHE A 160 -19.54 0.47 -3.75
N SER A 161 -20.56 0.28 -4.59
CA SER A 161 -21.15 -1.05 -4.83
C SER A 161 -20.55 -1.77 -6.05
N GLU A 162 -20.17 -1.03 -7.09
CA GLU A 162 -19.84 -1.59 -8.41
C GLU A 162 -18.33 -1.81 -8.65
N ILE A 163 -17.50 -1.78 -7.59
CA ILE A 163 -16.03 -1.90 -7.74
C ILE A 163 -15.68 -3.25 -8.38
N ARG A 164 -15.08 -3.21 -9.57
CA ARG A 164 -14.46 -4.37 -10.26
C ARG A 164 -12.95 -4.41 -10.06
N PHE A 165 -12.31 -3.24 -10.03
CA PHE A 165 -10.86 -3.06 -9.93
C PHE A 165 -10.53 -2.27 -8.66
N LEU A 166 -9.88 -2.92 -7.69
CA LEU A 166 -9.43 -2.28 -6.46
C LEU A 166 -7.90 -2.27 -6.39
N ARG A 167 -7.31 -1.07 -6.28
CA ARG A 167 -5.90 -0.89 -5.92
C ARG A 167 -5.80 -0.32 -4.50
N ILE A 168 -4.99 -0.94 -3.66
CA ILE A 168 -4.60 -0.42 -2.35
C ILE A 168 -3.10 -0.13 -2.38
N GLU A 169 -2.70 1.03 -1.86
CA GLU A 169 -1.33 1.51 -1.84
C GLU A 169 -0.90 1.81 -0.39
N LEU A 170 0.06 1.04 0.11
CA LEU A 170 0.62 1.15 1.47
C LEU A 170 1.80 2.14 1.50
N PRO A 171 2.02 2.88 2.60
CA PRO A 171 2.86 4.08 2.59
C PRO A 171 4.36 3.82 2.41
N SER A 172 4.85 2.63 2.78
CA SER A 172 6.22 2.13 2.55
C SER A 172 6.20 0.60 2.56
N GLY A 173 7.24 -0.03 2.01
CA GLY A 173 7.46 -1.47 2.16
C GLY A 173 7.64 -1.91 3.61
N GLU A 174 7.17 -3.12 3.93
CA GLU A 174 7.22 -3.69 5.28
C GLU A 174 8.64 -4.07 5.70
N LEU A 175 9.49 -4.40 4.72
CA LEU A 175 10.81 -4.93 4.99
C LEU A 175 11.79 -3.77 5.10
N GLY A 176 12.22 -3.49 6.34
CA GLY A 176 13.37 -2.63 6.62
C GLY A 176 14.64 -3.27 6.07
N ILE A 177 15.12 -2.73 4.96
CA ILE A 177 16.26 -3.23 4.18
C ILE A 177 17.43 -2.27 4.32
N ASP A 178 18.66 -2.80 4.44
CA ASP A 178 19.88 -2.00 4.51
C ASP A 178 20.08 -1.15 3.24
N ASP A 179 20.70 0.02 3.37
CA ASP A 179 20.90 0.91 2.22
C ASP A 179 21.72 0.26 1.08
N GLY A 180 21.34 0.55 -0.16
CA GLY A 180 21.87 -0.07 -1.36
C GLY A 180 21.44 -1.53 -1.62
N VAL A 181 20.73 -2.21 -0.70
CA VAL A 181 20.22 -3.57 -0.93
C VAL A 181 18.89 -3.54 -1.69
N LEU A 182 18.74 -4.41 -2.70
CA LEU A 182 17.47 -4.60 -3.41
C LEU A 182 16.73 -5.81 -2.86
N LEU A 183 15.45 -5.61 -2.54
CA LEU A 183 14.45 -6.67 -2.46
C LEU A 183 13.14 -6.19 -3.08
N LYS A 184 12.58 -7.00 -3.97
CA LYS A 184 11.25 -6.84 -4.56
C LYS A 184 10.55 -8.19 -4.60
N TRP A 185 9.28 -8.24 -4.23
CA TRP A 185 8.50 -9.47 -4.28
C TRP A 185 7.11 -9.22 -4.88
N ARG A 186 6.61 -10.21 -5.60
CA ARG A 186 5.22 -10.30 -6.06
C ARG A 186 4.64 -11.63 -5.63
N ALA A 187 3.42 -11.63 -5.12
CA ALA A 187 2.68 -12.84 -4.81
C ALA A 187 1.24 -12.76 -5.36
N ASP A 188 0.80 -13.84 -6.02
CA ASP A 188 -0.60 -14.01 -6.40
C ASP A 188 -1.25 -15.07 -5.47
N PHE A 189 -2.49 -14.85 -5.02
CA PHE A 189 -3.21 -15.71 -4.07
C PHE A 189 -4.60 -16.11 -4.58
N GLY A 190 -5.03 -17.34 -4.30
CA GLY A 190 -6.43 -17.81 -4.29
C GLY A 190 -6.95 -17.90 -2.84
N SER A 191 -7.48 -19.05 -2.40
CA SER A 191 -7.68 -19.29 -0.96
C SER A 191 -6.36 -19.40 -0.18
N THR A 192 -5.28 -19.76 -0.87
CA THR A 192 -3.90 -19.86 -0.35
C THR A 192 -2.94 -19.17 -1.33
N LEU A 193 -1.64 -19.14 -1.01
CA LEU A 193 -0.61 -18.68 -1.96
C LEU A 193 -0.67 -19.54 -3.23
N ASP A 194 -0.75 -18.89 -4.40
CA ASP A 194 -0.77 -19.54 -5.71
C ASP A 194 0.65 -19.53 -6.32
N ASN A 195 1.30 -18.36 -6.26
CA ASN A 195 2.73 -18.22 -6.56
C ASN A 195 3.35 -17.01 -5.84
N CYS A 196 4.65 -17.07 -5.55
CA CYS A 196 5.45 -15.92 -5.13
C CYS A 196 6.74 -15.86 -5.95
N ILE A 197 7.17 -14.65 -6.30
CA ILE A 197 8.39 -14.36 -7.06
C ILE A 197 9.15 -13.29 -6.28
N ILE A 198 10.41 -13.54 -5.98
CA ILE A 198 11.27 -12.65 -5.20
C ILE A 198 12.53 -12.35 -6.03
N LEU A 199 12.79 -11.08 -6.29
CA LEU A 199 14.03 -10.60 -6.89
C LEU A 199 14.79 -9.78 -5.83
N GLY A 200 16.08 -10.03 -5.67
CA GLY A 200 16.92 -9.19 -4.82
C GLY A 200 18.39 -9.20 -5.19
N ALA A 201 19.13 -8.20 -4.71
CA ALA A 201 20.57 -8.04 -4.93
C ALA A 201 21.21 -7.52 -3.64
N ALA A 202 22.38 -8.06 -3.28
CA ALA A 202 23.10 -7.68 -2.06
C ALA A 202 23.73 -6.28 -2.14
N SER A 203 23.80 -5.70 -3.34
CA SER A 203 24.08 -4.28 -3.57
C SER A 203 23.60 -3.91 -4.99
N VAL A 204 22.99 -2.74 -5.12
CA VAL A 204 22.71 -2.06 -6.39
C VAL A 204 23.77 -0.98 -6.60
N ILE A 205 24.28 -0.85 -7.83
CA ILE A 205 25.14 0.24 -8.25
C ILE A 205 24.53 0.82 -9.53
N ASN A 206 24.34 2.15 -9.56
CA ASN A 206 23.83 2.87 -10.72
C ASN A 206 25.00 3.65 -11.34
N ASP A 207 25.52 3.24 -12.49
CA ASP A 207 26.73 3.85 -13.07
C ASP A 207 26.50 5.21 -13.76
N VAL A 208 25.34 5.83 -13.50
CA VAL A 208 24.83 7.06 -14.12
C VAL A 208 25.59 8.32 -13.63
N HIS A 209 26.39 8.22 -12.56
CA HIS A 209 27.13 9.33 -11.97
C HIS A 209 28.64 9.09 -11.76
N SER A 210 29.22 8.08 -12.41
CA SER A 210 30.67 7.79 -12.34
C SER A 210 31.53 8.66 -13.26
N GLN A 211 31.08 9.87 -13.63
CA GLN A 211 31.88 10.86 -14.36
C GLN A 211 31.81 12.24 -13.69
N VAL A 212 33.00 12.84 -13.53
CA VAL A 212 33.33 14.14 -12.88
C VAL A 212 33.60 14.10 -11.37
N SER A 213 34.84 13.73 -11.02
CA SER A 213 35.70 14.55 -10.15
C SER A 213 37.17 14.10 -10.22
N GLU A 214 38.01 14.89 -10.88
CA GLU A 214 39.47 14.80 -10.70
C GLU A 214 39.90 15.58 -9.45
N TYR A 215 40.93 15.04 -8.78
CA TYR A 215 42.02 15.67 -8.02
C TYR A 215 42.29 14.86 -6.74
N GLY A 216 43.44 14.18 -6.73
CA GLY A 216 43.67 13.05 -5.81
C GLY A 216 44.41 13.39 -4.52
N ASN A 217 44.56 12.35 -3.69
CA ASN A 217 45.79 12.09 -2.92
C ASN A 217 45.91 10.58 -2.61
N ASP A 218 47.10 10.13 -2.20
CA ASP A 218 47.43 8.74 -1.88
C ASP A 218 46.60 8.12 -0.73
N GLY A 219 46.35 6.80 -0.79
CA GLY A 219 45.68 6.09 0.31
C GLY A 219 45.32 4.62 0.09
N PHE A 220 46.32 3.72 0.00
CA PHE A 220 46.18 2.26 0.24
C PHE A 220 45.28 1.44 -0.73
N CYS A 221 45.85 1.01 -1.85
CA CYS A 221 45.22 0.03 -2.75
C CYS A 221 45.24 -1.40 -2.16
N SER A 222 44.13 -1.85 -1.58
CA SER A 222 43.92 -3.27 -1.25
C SER A 222 43.69 -4.10 -2.51
N ASN A 223 44.78 -4.41 -3.21
CA ASN A 223 44.77 -5.23 -4.42
C ASN A 223 44.28 -6.65 -4.10
N ASN A 224 43.02 -6.95 -4.44
CA ASN A 224 42.57 -8.32 -4.67
C ASN A 224 42.14 -8.49 -6.13
N SER A 225 43.08 -8.20 -7.04
CA SER A 225 42.95 -8.39 -8.48
C SER A 225 43.01 -9.87 -8.84
N ILE A 226 41.96 -10.61 -8.47
CA ILE A 226 41.72 -11.95 -9.01
C ILE A 226 41.30 -11.74 -10.47
N THR A 227 42.28 -11.78 -11.38
CA THR A 227 42.09 -11.88 -12.83
C THR A 227 41.56 -13.28 -13.18
N GLY A 228 40.38 -13.59 -12.66
CA GLY A 228 39.66 -14.82 -12.87
C GLY A 228 38.99 -14.80 -14.23
N ASN A 229 39.75 -15.09 -15.28
CA ASN A 229 39.22 -15.38 -16.61
C ASN A 229 38.62 -16.80 -16.62
N GLY A 230 37.70 -17.06 -15.68
CA GLY A 230 37.04 -18.34 -15.47
C GLY A 230 35.65 -18.35 -16.09
N ASP A 231 35.31 -19.45 -16.76
CA ASP A 231 33.98 -19.66 -17.29
C ASP A 231 32.92 -19.53 -16.18
N ASP A 232 31.97 -18.61 -16.37
CA ASP A 232 30.80 -18.45 -15.49
C ASP A 232 29.85 -19.64 -15.72
N ASN A 233 30.22 -20.79 -15.14
CA ASN A 233 29.60 -22.10 -15.31
C ASN A 233 28.21 -22.22 -14.65
N GLY A 234 27.52 -21.07 -14.50
CA GLY A 234 26.21 -20.91 -13.85
C GLY A 234 26.18 -21.29 -12.36
N SER A 235 27.30 -21.67 -11.77
CA SER A 235 27.37 -22.23 -10.43
C SER A 235 27.45 -21.15 -9.35
N ILE A 236 26.63 -21.29 -8.30
CA ILE A 236 26.75 -20.50 -7.08
C ILE A 236 28.19 -20.65 -6.51
N PRO A 237 28.93 -19.55 -6.28
CA PRO A 237 30.28 -19.60 -5.73
C PRO A 237 30.24 -19.90 -4.23
N GLU A 238 31.31 -20.50 -3.71
CA GLU A 238 31.41 -20.91 -2.29
C GLU A 238 31.17 -19.74 -1.30
N SER A 239 31.58 -18.53 -1.68
CA SER A 239 31.38 -17.28 -0.93
C SER A 239 29.90 -16.96 -0.63
N PHE A 240 28.96 -17.48 -1.42
CA PHE A 240 27.51 -17.36 -1.15
C PHE A 240 27.11 -18.09 0.13
N TYR A 241 27.75 -19.23 0.43
CA TYR A 241 27.46 -20.05 1.60
C TYR A 241 28.22 -19.54 2.83
N THR A 242 29.51 -19.20 2.69
CA THR A 242 30.36 -18.78 3.81
C THR A 242 30.04 -17.37 4.31
N ASN A 243 29.79 -16.42 3.41
CA ASN A 243 29.73 -14.99 3.77
C ASN A 243 28.32 -14.53 4.16
N GLY A 244 27.50 -15.44 4.70
CA GLY A 244 26.11 -15.15 5.10
C GLY A 244 25.13 -14.90 3.95
N GLY A 245 25.56 -15.01 2.69
CA GLY A 245 24.72 -14.76 1.50
C GLY A 245 23.44 -15.62 1.49
N LEU A 246 23.59 -16.93 1.72
CA LEU A 246 22.45 -17.85 1.88
C LEU A 246 21.52 -17.44 3.03
N LYS A 247 22.05 -17.06 4.20
CA LYS A 247 21.24 -16.59 5.34
C LYS A 247 20.40 -15.37 4.96
N LEU A 248 20.97 -14.43 4.21
CA LEU A 248 20.27 -13.25 3.71
C LEU A 248 19.15 -13.62 2.70
N ARG A 249 19.37 -14.61 1.82
CA ARG A 249 18.32 -15.11 0.92
C ARG A 249 17.20 -15.86 1.65
N VAL A 250 17.53 -16.65 2.68
CA VAL A 250 16.53 -17.29 3.55
C VAL A 250 15.69 -16.24 4.27
N PHE A 251 16.33 -15.20 4.83
CA PHE A 251 15.62 -14.09 5.47
C PHE A 251 14.68 -13.36 4.50
N TRP A 252 15.15 -12.96 3.31
CA TRP A 252 14.30 -12.33 2.30
C TRP A 252 13.12 -13.21 1.89
N THR A 253 13.33 -14.52 1.76
CA THR A 253 12.29 -15.48 1.37
C THR A 253 11.20 -15.58 2.44
N ILE A 254 11.60 -15.81 3.69
CA ILE A 254 10.66 -15.93 4.82
C ILE A 254 9.92 -14.60 5.04
N SER A 255 10.63 -13.48 5.07
CA SER A 255 10.04 -12.17 5.32
C SER A 255 9.09 -11.73 4.21
N SER A 256 9.39 -12.01 2.93
CA SER A 256 8.46 -11.73 1.82
C SER A 256 7.20 -12.60 1.89
N LEU A 257 7.32 -13.87 2.29
CA LEU A 257 6.16 -14.76 2.49
C LEU A 257 5.29 -14.32 3.69
N ILE A 258 5.91 -13.84 4.78
CA ILE A 258 5.20 -13.26 5.93
C ILE A 258 4.46 -11.97 5.53
N ALA A 259 5.13 -11.06 4.80
CA ALA A 259 4.55 -9.82 4.31
C ALA A 259 3.36 -10.07 3.36
N ALA A 260 3.50 -11.04 2.45
CA ALA A 260 2.46 -11.46 1.52
C ALA A 260 1.25 -12.12 2.22
N SER A 261 1.48 -13.10 3.09
CA SER A 261 0.43 -13.83 3.83
C SER A 261 -0.32 -12.97 4.86
N SER A 262 0.34 -11.93 5.40
CA SER A 262 -0.27 -10.93 6.29
C SER A 262 -1.16 -9.96 5.48
N ARG A 263 -0.70 -9.48 4.31
CA ARG A 263 -1.53 -8.71 3.37
C ARG A 263 -2.77 -9.50 2.93
N HIS A 264 -2.61 -10.77 2.58
CA HIS A 264 -3.74 -11.62 2.16
C HIS A 264 -4.83 -11.73 3.24
N TYR A 265 -4.42 -11.94 4.50
CA TYR A 265 -5.34 -12.00 5.64
C TYR A 265 -6.13 -10.69 5.84
N LEU A 266 -5.46 -9.54 5.72
CA LEU A 266 -6.10 -8.22 5.87
C LEU A 266 -7.17 -7.91 4.80
N LEU A 267 -7.07 -8.53 3.63
CA LEU A 267 -7.97 -8.31 2.50
C LEU A 267 -9.27 -9.12 2.60
N GLN A 268 -9.31 -10.19 3.39
CA GLN A 268 -10.45 -11.11 3.46
C GLN A 268 -11.81 -10.40 3.71
N PRO A 269 -11.95 -9.43 4.63
CA PRO A 269 -13.23 -8.75 4.85
C PRO A 269 -13.66 -7.88 3.67
N ILE A 270 -12.71 -7.25 2.98
CA ILE A 270 -12.98 -6.41 1.79
C ILE A 270 -13.48 -7.29 0.64
N ILE A 271 -12.86 -8.45 0.42
CA ILE A 271 -13.23 -9.41 -0.63
C ILE A 271 -14.61 -10.07 -0.35
N ALA A 272 -14.97 -10.21 0.93
CA ALA A 272 -16.26 -10.72 1.36
C ALA A 272 -17.41 -9.70 1.23
N GLU A 273 -17.13 -8.42 1.50
CA GLU A 273 -18.09 -7.32 1.33
C GLU A 273 -18.28 -6.97 -0.16
N HIS A 274 -17.20 -6.86 -0.95
CA HIS A 274 -17.24 -6.48 -2.36
C HIS A 274 -17.21 -7.71 -3.30
N ARG A 275 -18.40 -8.27 -3.56
CA ARG A 275 -18.59 -9.42 -4.47
C ARG A 275 -18.40 -9.11 -5.95
N THR A 276 -18.47 -7.83 -6.32
CA THR A 276 -18.29 -7.29 -7.68
C THR A 276 -16.83 -7.23 -8.13
N LEU A 277 -15.85 -7.43 -7.24
CA LEU A 277 -14.43 -7.38 -7.59
C LEU A 277 -14.03 -8.53 -8.54
N ASP A 278 -13.52 -8.15 -9.71
CA ASP A 278 -12.86 -8.96 -10.73
C ASP A 278 -11.32 -8.92 -10.60
N THR A 279 -10.75 -7.91 -9.93
CA THR A 279 -9.29 -7.79 -9.73
C THR A 279 -8.96 -6.95 -8.51
N LEU A 280 -8.01 -7.44 -7.70
CA LEU A 280 -7.46 -6.73 -6.56
C LEU A 280 -5.93 -6.67 -6.64
N VAL A 281 -5.36 -5.49 -6.40
CA VAL A 281 -3.91 -5.29 -6.28
C VAL A 281 -3.62 -4.50 -5.00
N LEU A 282 -2.82 -5.06 -4.09
CA LEU A 282 -2.25 -4.33 -2.97
C LEU A 282 -0.74 -4.18 -3.23
N THR A 283 -0.26 -2.94 -3.27
CA THR A 283 1.14 -2.61 -3.52
C THR A 283 1.69 -1.70 -2.43
N ASP A 284 2.98 -1.82 -2.17
CA ASP A 284 3.72 -0.83 -1.38
C ASP A 284 4.10 0.36 -2.29
N ALA A 285 4.17 1.58 -1.75
CA ALA A 285 4.40 2.82 -2.52
C ALA A 285 5.80 2.92 -3.15
N ASP A 286 6.78 2.20 -2.58
CA ASP A 286 8.15 2.03 -3.09
C ASP A 286 8.27 0.91 -4.15
N GLY A 287 7.17 0.19 -4.42
CA GLY A 287 7.14 -0.99 -5.27
C GLY A 287 7.98 -2.15 -4.72
N GLN A 288 8.19 -2.24 -3.41
CA GLN A 288 8.83 -3.38 -2.74
C GLN A 288 7.97 -4.64 -2.86
N GLY A 289 6.76 -4.60 -2.31
CA GLY A 289 5.82 -5.72 -2.31
C GLY A 289 4.58 -5.48 -3.18
N VAL A 290 4.15 -6.53 -3.89
CA VAL A 290 2.91 -6.53 -4.68
C VAL A 290 2.13 -7.82 -4.47
N LEU A 291 0.96 -7.75 -3.83
CA LEU A 291 -0.03 -8.82 -3.80
C LEU A 291 -1.05 -8.60 -4.92
N ARG A 292 -1.39 -9.66 -5.67
CA ARG A 292 -2.48 -9.64 -6.66
C ARG A 292 -3.47 -10.79 -6.46
N MET A 293 -4.72 -10.53 -6.80
CA MET A 293 -5.77 -11.56 -6.95
C MET A 293 -6.60 -11.24 -8.19
N ASN A 294 -6.77 -12.23 -9.06
CA ASN A 294 -7.66 -12.16 -10.22
C ASN A 294 -9.09 -12.62 -9.84
N ARG A 295 -10.01 -12.57 -10.81
CA ARG A 295 -11.42 -12.95 -10.60
C ARG A 295 -11.57 -14.37 -10.05
N ASP A 296 -10.98 -15.36 -10.71
CA ASP A 296 -11.09 -16.78 -10.35
C ASP A 296 -10.57 -17.02 -8.92
N GLN A 297 -9.47 -16.37 -8.57
CA GLN A 297 -8.86 -16.38 -7.23
C GLN A 297 -9.72 -15.71 -6.16
N LEU A 298 -10.38 -14.60 -6.50
CA LEU A 298 -11.34 -13.91 -5.62
C LEU A 298 -12.62 -14.74 -5.44
N GLU A 299 -13.08 -15.43 -6.47
CA GLU A 299 -14.19 -16.41 -6.38
C GLU A 299 -13.79 -17.64 -5.54
N GLU A 300 -12.58 -18.17 -5.70
CA GLU A 300 -12.04 -19.29 -4.88
C GLU A 300 -12.05 -18.94 -3.38
N LEU A 301 -11.47 -17.79 -2.99
CA LEU A 301 -11.43 -17.33 -1.60
C LEU A 301 -12.84 -17.10 -1.02
N ARG A 302 -13.82 -16.69 -1.83
CA ARG A 302 -15.21 -16.53 -1.41
C ARG A 302 -15.91 -17.87 -1.18
N VAL A 303 -15.60 -18.90 -1.96
CA VAL A 303 -16.18 -20.26 -1.84
C VAL A 303 -15.49 -21.09 -0.76
N LYS A 304 -14.17 -20.94 -0.62
CA LYS A 304 -13.31 -21.56 0.39
C LYS A 304 -12.59 -20.47 1.19
N PRO A 305 -13.26 -19.86 2.19
CA PRO A 305 -12.65 -18.87 3.07
C PRO A 305 -11.40 -19.39 3.78
N LEU A 306 -10.52 -18.46 4.17
CA LEU A 306 -9.26 -18.78 4.84
C LEU A 306 -9.44 -19.71 6.05
N LEU A 307 -8.72 -20.83 6.02
CA LEU A 307 -8.29 -21.52 7.24
C LEU A 307 -7.21 -20.66 7.91
N ALA A 308 -7.66 -19.67 8.68
CA ALA A 308 -6.75 -18.83 9.47
C ALA A 308 -6.00 -19.70 10.48
N SER A 309 -4.68 -19.48 10.61
CA SER A 309 -3.89 -20.20 11.61
C SER A 309 -4.37 -19.82 13.02
N SER A 310 -4.83 -20.79 13.81
CA SER A 310 -5.45 -20.54 15.13
C SER A 310 -4.53 -19.83 16.14
N ALA A 311 -3.23 -19.70 15.84
CA ALA A 311 -2.23 -18.99 16.63
C ALA A 311 -1.68 -17.70 15.97
N SER A 312 -2.09 -17.36 14.74
CA SER A 312 -1.54 -16.19 14.02
C SER A 312 -2.55 -15.53 13.08
N LYS A 313 -2.59 -14.19 13.08
CA LYS A 313 -3.40 -13.36 12.18
C LYS A 313 -2.81 -13.32 10.75
N ARG A 314 -2.63 -14.50 10.16
CA ARG A 314 -1.98 -14.73 8.86
C ARG A 314 -2.64 -15.89 8.13
N THR A 315 -2.50 -15.89 6.81
CA THR A 315 -2.79 -17.06 5.96
C THR A 315 -1.73 -18.14 6.21
N GLN A 316 -2.13 -19.39 6.44
CA GLN A 316 -1.18 -20.51 6.49
C GLN A 316 -0.47 -20.67 5.14
N VAL A 317 0.83 -20.89 5.16
CA VAL A 317 1.64 -21.11 3.96
C VAL A 317 1.68 -22.62 3.70
N PRO A 318 1.22 -23.11 2.52
CA PRO A 318 1.29 -24.54 2.19
C PRO A 318 2.75 -24.99 2.00
N ALA A 319 3.01 -26.29 1.87
CA ALA A 319 4.33 -26.76 1.49
C ALA A 319 4.69 -26.24 0.08
N LEU A 320 5.90 -25.70 -0.10
CA LEU A 320 6.30 -24.97 -1.30
C LEU A 320 7.49 -25.62 -2.00
N ASN A 321 7.39 -25.69 -3.32
CA ASN A 321 8.51 -25.96 -4.21
C ASN A 321 9.11 -24.61 -4.64
N MET A 322 10.42 -24.47 -4.49
CA MET A 322 11.18 -23.26 -4.83
C MET A 322 12.18 -23.54 -5.95
N ARG A 323 12.31 -22.58 -6.87
CA ARG A 323 13.37 -22.53 -7.89
C ARG A 323 14.15 -21.23 -7.70
N LEU A 324 15.46 -21.34 -7.52
CA LEU A 324 16.38 -20.23 -7.30
C LEU A 324 17.34 -20.11 -8.49
N TRP A 325 17.54 -18.88 -8.97
CA TRP A 325 18.56 -18.49 -9.94
C TRP A 325 19.47 -17.45 -9.31
N TYR A 326 20.77 -17.52 -9.59
CA TYR A 326 21.78 -16.66 -8.98
C TYR A 326 22.77 -16.12 -10.01
N ALA A 327 23.21 -14.88 -9.82
CA ALA A 327 24.35 -14.29 -10.51
C ALA A 327 25.24 -13.56 -9.48
N PRO A 328 26.57 -13.81 -9.43
CA PRO A 328 27.48 -13.04 -8.57
C PRO A 328 27.49 -11.55 -8.92
N HIS A 329 27.32 -11.25 -10.21
CA HIS A 329 27.25 -9.93 -10.80
C HIS A 329 26.25 -9.98 -11.97
N LEU A 330 25.36 -9.01 -12.06
CA LEU A 330 24.39 -8.90 -13.15
C LEU A 330 24.25 -7.43 -13.57
N GLU A 331 24.91 -7.09 -14.67
CA GLU A 331 24.76 -5.79 -15.34
C GLU A 331 23.48 -5.78 -16.20
N LEU A 332 22.72 -4.70 -16.13
CA LEU A 332 21.49 -4.50 -16.90
C LEU A 332 21.73 -3.49 -18.03
N PRO A 333 20.98 -3.55 -19.17
CA PRO A 333 21.20 -2.68 -20.34
C PRO A 333 21.06 -1.17 -20.11
N ASN A 334 20.68 -0.73 -18.92
CA ASN A 334 20.55 0.66 -18.50
C ASN A 334 21.69 1.13 -17.54
N GLY A 335 22.79 0.38 -17.44
CA GLY A 335 23.93 0.72 -16.57
C GLY A 335 23.69 0.50 -15.06
N VAL A 336 22.66 -0.29 -14.71
CA VAL A 336 22.41 -0.72 -13.33
C VAL A 336 23.05 -2.08 -13.11
N VAL A 337 23.93 -2.17 -12.12
CA VAL A 337 24.63 -3.40 -11.72
C VAL A 337 24.03 -3.95 -10.43
N LEU A 338 23.57 -5.20 -10.48
CA LEU A 338 23.04 -5.94 -9.35
C LEU A 338 24.08 -6.97 -8.86
N LYS A 339 24.72 -6.68 -7.73
CA LYS A 339 25.69 -7.59 -7.07
C LYS A 339 24.96 -8.68 -6.30
N GLY A 340 25.35 -9.94 -6.50
CA GLY A 340 24.71 -11.11 -5.90
C GLY A 340 23.23 -11.22 -6.26
N ALA A 341 22.84 -10.83 -7.48
CA ALA A 341 21.46 -10.87 -7.96
C ALA A 341 20.87 -12.28 -7.82
N THR A 342 19.65 -12.38 -7.32
CA THR A 342 18.96 -13.64 -7.04
C THR A 342 17.49 -13.51 -7.39
N LEU A 343 16.96 -14.47 -8.14
CA LEU A 343 15.54 -14.65 -8.39
C LEU A 343 15.10 -15.94 -7.71
N VAL A 344 14.01 -15.91 -6.95
CA VAL A 344 13.36 -17.08 -6.37
C VAL A 344 11.92 -17.13 -6.86
N ALA A 345 11.52 -18.25 -7.45
CA ALA A 345 10.14 -18.54 -7.81
C ALA A 345 9.60 -19.66 -6.92
N ILE A 346 8.41 -19.45 -6.37
CA ILE A 346 7.83 -20.24 -5.28
C ILE A 346 6.39 -20.61 -5.66
N ARG A 347 6.00 -21.87 -5.49
CA ARG A 347 4.63 -22.36 -5.70
C ARG A 347 4.29 -23.47 -4.69
N PRO A 348 3.00 -23.74 -4.39
CA PRO A 348 2.60 -24.93 -3.63
C PRO A 348 3.06 -26.22 -4.31
N SER A 349 3.51 -27.20 -3.51
CA SER A 349 3.98 -28.49 -4.01
C SER A 349 2.86 -29.31 -4.68
N GLU A 350 1.68 -29.35 -4.07
CA GLU A 350 0.50 -30.11 -4.54
C GLU A 350 -0.03 -29.64 -5.91
N GLN A 351 0.14 -28.36 -6.25
CA GLN A 351 -0.44 -27.77 -7.48
C GLN A 351 0.36 -28.13 -8.75
N SER A 352 1.50 -28.79 -8.61
CA SER A 352 2.39 -29.19 -9.72
C SER A 352 1.84 -30.29 -10.63
N ALA A 353 0.84 -31.06 -10.17
CA ALA A 353 0.34 -32.23 -10.90
C ALA A 353 -0.74 -31.93 -11.97
N SER A 354 -1.33 -30.74 -12.01
CA SER A 354 -2.58 -30.48 -12.76
C SER A 354 -2.50 -29.40 -13.86
N ARG A 355 -1.48 -28.53 -13.86
CA ARG A 355 -1.27 -27.53 -14.93
C ARG A 355 -0.20 -27.98 -15.92
N LYS A 356 -0.67 -28.31 -17.13
CA LYS A 356 0.09 -28.72 -18.32
C LYS A 356 1.35 -27.84 -18.55
N GLU A 357 2.53 -28.46 -18.66
CA GLU A 357 3.84 -27.77 -18.80
C GLU A 357 4.01 -27.04 -20.15
N VAL A 358 3.32 -25.92 -20.34
CA VAL A 358 3.44 -25.08 -21.53
C VAL A 358 3.69 -23.63 -21.11
N SER A 359 4.88 -23.11 -21.42
CA SER A 359 5.36 -21.75 -21.11
C SER A 359 5.71 -21.43 -19.63
N ASP A 360 6.21 -22.40 -18.86
CA ASP A 360 6.44 -22.26 -17.40
C ASP A 360 7.47 -21.19 -16.92
N ALA A 361 8.05 -20.42 -17.84
CA ALA A 361 8.90 -19.25 -17.55
C ALA A 361 8.27 -17.89 -17.93
N SER A 362 7.11 -17.88 -18.60
CA SER A 362 6.48 -16.66 -19.14
C SER A 362 6.12 -15.66 -18.04
N TRP A 363 5.37 -16.11 -17.03
CA TRP A 363 4.96 -15.37 -15.83
C TRP A 363 6.14 -14.78 -15.03
N LEU A 364 7.30 -15.46 -14.99
CA LEU A 364 8.51 -14.94 -14.35
C LEU A 364 9.08 -13.71 -15.09
N SER A 365 8.99 -13.70 -16.42
CA SER A 365 9.45 -12.56 -17.24
C SER A 365 8.55 -11.33 -17.17
N THR A 366 7.32 -11.48 -16.67
CA THR A 366 6.31 -10.41 -16.48
C THR A 366 5.98 -10.17 -15.00
N ALA A 367 6.86 -10.65 -14.11
CA ALA A 367 6.72 -10.52 -12.65
C ALA A 367 6.84 -9.07 -12.17
N PHE A 368 7.82 -8.34 -12.71
CA PHE A 368 8.26 -7.01 -12.30
C PHE A 368 8.31 -6.05 -13.48
N GLU A 369 8.16 -4.76 -13.20
CA GLU A 369 8.33 -3.68 -14.17
C GLU A 369 9.83 -3.44 -14.46
N GLU A 370 10.14 -2.74 -15.55
CA GLU A 370 11.54 -2.49 -15.94
C GLU A 370 12.24 -1.50 -14.99
N PRO A 371 13.55 -1.64 -14.71
CA PRO A 371 14.51 -2.58 -15.30
C PRO A 371 14.50 -3.99 -14.68
N TYR A 372 13.69 -4.22 -13.64
CA TYR A 372 13.66 -5.47 -12.88
C TYR A 372 13.05 -6.64 -13.67
N GLY A 373 12.13 -6.35 -14.60
CA GLY A 373 11.66 -7.31 -15.60
C GLY A 373 12.81 -7.88 -16.45
N THR A 374 13.73 -7.04 -16.91
CA THR A 374 14.95 -7.46 -17.62
C THR A 374 15.90 -8.25 -16.72
N ALA A 375 16.09 -7.84 -15.46
CA ALA A 375 16.89 -8.61 -14.50
C ALA A 375 16.35 -10.05 -14.32
N ALA A 376 15.04 -10.22 -14.18
CA ALA A 376 14.41 -11.55 -14.12
C ALA A 376 14.63 -12.34 -15.42
N LYS A 377 14.39 -11.74 -16.60
CA LYS A 377 14.61 -12.35 -17.92
C LYS A 377 16.05 -12.82 -18.14
N MET A 378 17.04 -12.18 -17.50
CA MET A 378 18.45 -12.58 -17.57
C MET A 378 18.77 -13.68 -16.56
N LEU A 379 18.23 -13.62 -15.33
CA LEU A 379 18.46 -14.64 -14.29
C LEU A 379 17.88 -16.01 -14.67
N ILE A 380 16.69 -16.07 -15.27
CA ILE A 380 16.03 -17.33 -15.67
C ILE A 380 16.87 -18.14 -16.69
N LYS A 381 17.77 -17.49 -17.43
CA LYS A 381 18.68 -18.14 -18.39
C LYS A 381 19.89 -18.82 -17.72
N ARG A 382 20.14 -18.56 -16.43
CA ARG A 382 21.22 -19.19 -15.65
C ARG A 382 20.75 -20.54 -15.08
N ARG A 383 21.67 -21.25 -14.43
CA ARG A 383 21.39 -22.53 -13.76
C ARG A 383 20.33 -22.37 -12.67
N THR A 384 19.31 -23.23 -12.72
CA THR A 384 18.26 -23.35 -11.71
C THR A 384 18.72 -24.24 -10.54
N TYR A 385 18.34 -23.86 -9.32
CA TYR A 385 18.49 -24.65 -8.11
C TYR A 385 17.11 -24.91 -7.51
N CYS A 386 16.74 -26.18 -7.32
CA CYS A 386 15.46 -26.55 -6.71
C CYS A 386 15.62 -26.74 -5.20
N LEU A 387 14.66 -26.25 -4.42
CA LEU A 387 14.57 -26.46 -2.97
C LEU A 387 13.11 -26.75 -2.60
N GLU A 388 12.90 -27.50 -1.53
CA GLU A 388 11.57 -27.75 -0.95
C GLU A 388 11.49 -27.14 0.45
N MET A 389 10.29 -26.71 0.84
CA MET A 389 10.02 -26.12 2.14
C MET A 389 8.66 -26.59 2.66
N ASN A 390 8.62 -27.08 3.90
CA ASN A 390 7.38 -27.51 4.54
C ASN A 390 6.45 -26.32 4.84
N SER A 391 5.17 -26.62 5.07
CA SER A 391 4.15 -25.63 5.47
C SER A 391 4.43 -25.00 6.83
N PHE A 392 3.96 -23.77 7.02
CA PHE A 392 4.07 -23.00 8.29
C PHE A 392 2.95 -21.96 8.46
#